data_AF-A0A0T6AY21-F1
#
_entry.id   AF-A0A0T6AY21-F1
#
_cell.length_a   1.000
_cell.length_b   1.000
_cell.length_c   1.000
_cell.angle_alpha   90.00
_cell.angle_beta   90.00
_cell.angle_gamma   90.00
#
_symmetry.space_group_name_H-M   'P 1'
#
loop_
_entity.id
_entity.type
_entity.pdbx_description
1 polymer ?
#
loop_
_entity_poly.entity_id
_entity_poly.type
_entity_poly.pdbx_seq_one_letter_code
_entity_poly.pdbx_strand_id
1 'polypeptide(L)'
;MSCPLDKESLAKLKAFIDICIAKPDIFKFPELNFFKDYIESLGGKIPEPEMTTTEEKIPSEPTGPSEEAENVEVESDPESLLEFDTTGCIEPDTINEEIQVMGELDKEVTQEEEDLADEKRMEAVTQFSQGNFNKAIEFYGEAIMLNPNSALLYSKRGQVYLKLNKPNACIKDCSRALELNCDSAPAFKFRGRAYRLLGEWEKAAQDLRQAVKIDYDEQSDEWLKEVQPIAQKIEQHNLKVERKKAEKEEKQRQERIRKSKEAHAKTASQAPPPEMGDIYKLLQDPEIMAAFQDPDVAAAFQDISTNPANFIKYQNNPKIKTVLEKLSSKIGPNFPGAGAFPAGFPGANPTSANVPPTTADDDALD
;
A
#
# COMPACT_ATOMS: atom_id res chain seq x y z
N MET A 1 -22.79 23.36 -12.65
CA MET A 1 -21.41 22.87 -12.86
C MET A 1 -21.06 22.05 -11.62
N SER A 2 -20.93 20.73 -11.73
CA SER A 2 -20.44 19.91 -10.62
C SER A 2 -18.94 20.14 -10.47
N CYS A 3 -18.47 20.28 -9.22
CA CYS A 3 -17.03 20.36 -8.94
C CYS A 3 -16.37 19.06 -9.42
N PRO A 4 -15.27 19.13 -10.20
CA PRO A 4 -14.58 17.94 -10.70
C PRO A 4 -13.73 17.22 -9.63
N LEU A 5 -13.74 17.70 -8.38
CA LEU A 5 -12.95 17.15 -7.27
C LEU A 5 -13.81 16.28 -6.36
N ASP A 6 -13.26 15.15 -5.94
CA ASP A 6 -13.87 14.28 -4.94
C ASP A 6 -13.83 14.91 -3.53
N LYS A 7 -14.65 14.39 -2.62
CA LYS A 7 -14.81 14.95 -1.27
C LYS A 7 -13.54 14.89 -0.42
N GLU A 8 -12.67 13.90 -0.67
CA GLU A 8 -11.42 13.72 0.08
C GLU A 8 -10.38 14.75 -0.37
N SER A 9 -10.27 14.96 -1.69
CA SER A 9 -9.43 16.00 -2.27
C SER A 9 -9.82 17.41 -1.82
N LEU A 10 -11.13 17.68 -1.70
CA LEU A 10 -11.62 18.95 -1.15
C LEU A 10 -11.25 19.16 0.32
N ALA A 11 -11.27 18.09 1.13
CA ALA A 11 -10.86 18.17 2.53
C ALA A 11 -9.36 18.45 2.67
N LYS A 12 -8.53 17.78 1.87
CA LYS A 12 -7.07 18.02 1.83
C LYS A 12 -6.74 19.44 1.38
N LEU A 13 -7.43 19.94 0.34
CA LEU A 13 -7.26 21.31 -0.13
C LEU A 13 -7.62 22.34 0.94
N LYS A 14 -8.72 22.11 1.68
CA LYS A 14 -9.13 22.99 2.77
C LYS A 14 -8.09 23.02 3.89
N ALA A 15 -7.61 21.86 4.32
CA ALA A 15 -6.57 21.77 5.34
C ALA A 15 -5.27 22.47 4.92
N PHE A 16 -4.88 22.36 3.64
CA PHE A 16 -3.72 23.04 3.10
C PHE A 16 -3.89 24.58 3.14
N ILE A 17 -5.06 25.10 2.78
CA ILE A 17 -5.34 26.54 2.85
C ILE A 17 -5.26 27.03 4.31
N ASP A 18 -5.80 26.26 5.26
CA ASP A 18 -5.73 26.60 6.69
C ASP A 18 -4.27 26.68 7.18
N ILE A 19 -3.39 25.81 6.68
CA ILE A 19 -1.94 25.84 6.96
C ILE A 19 -1.28 27.09 6.36
N CYS A 20 -1.60 27.44 5.10
CA CYS A 20 -1.07 28.65 4.46
C CYS A 20 -1.46 29.92 5.22
N ILE A 21 -2.64 29.95 5.82
CA ILE A 21 -3.11 31.07 6.66
C ILE A 21 -2.39 31.08 8.00
N ALA A 22 -2.23 29.92 8.64
CA ALA A 22 -1.58 29.81 9.94
C ALA A 22 -0.06 30.06 9.90
N LYS A 23 0.60 29.71 8.78
CA LYS A 23 2.06 29.79 8.61
C LYS A 23 2.43 30.31 7.22
N PRO A 24 2.55 31.64 7.05
CA PRO A 24 2.95 32.26 5.78
C PRO A 24 4.37 31.88 5.33
N ASP A 25 5.23 31.38 6.22
CA ASP A 25 6.58 30.92 5.88
C ASP A 25 6.59 29.70 4.95
N ILE A 26 5.48 29.00 4.79
CA ILE A 26 5.39 27.84 3.89
C ILE A 26 5.65 28.23 2.42
N PHE A 27 5.46 29.49 2.05
CA PHE A 27 5.77 29.99 0.71
C PHE A 27 7.28 30.14 0.42
N LYS A 28 8.16 29.84 1.40
CA LYS A 28 9.62 29.80 1.22
C LYS A 28 10.12 28.48 0.62
N PHE A 29 9.31 27.42 0.68
CA PHE A 29 9.72 26.11 0.18
C PHE A 29 9.67 26.07 -1.37
N PRO A 30 10.75 25.63 -2.05
CA PRO A 30 10.80 25.56 -3.51
C PRO A 30 9.68 24.72 -4.13
N GLU A 31 9.22 23.71 -3.40
CA GLU A 31 8.15 22.78 -3.79
C GLU A 31 6.78 23.48 -3.96
N LEU A 32 6.58 24.65 -3.35
CA LEU A 32 5.32 25.41 -3.39
C LEU A 32 5.38 26.64 -4.29
N ASN A 33 6.45 26.78 -5.09
CA ASN A 33 6.59 27.87 -6.06
C ASN A 33 5.44 27.92 -7.07
N PHE A 34 4.94 26.76 -7.53
CA PHE A 34 3.80 26.72 -8.46
C PHE A 34 2.52 27.37 -7.87
N PHE A 35 2.33 27.23 -6.55
CA PHE A 35 1.17 27.79 -5.85
C PHE A 35 1.35 29.29 -5.59
N LYS A 36 2.58 29.72 -5.35
CA LYS A 36 2.96 31.14 -5.32
C LYS A 36 2.68 31.81 -6.68
N ASP A 37 3.15 31.23 -7.77
CA ASP A 37 2.92 31.74 -9.13
C ASP A 37 1.42 31.82 -9.45
N TYR A 38 0.65 30.82 -8.99
CA TYR A 38 -0.81 30.84 -9.11
C TYR A 38 -1.46 31.99 -8.34
N ILE A 39 -1.06 32.24 -7.09
CA ILE A 39 -1.57 33.37 -6.28
C ILE A 39 -1.22 34.71 -6.94
N GLU A 40 0.01 34.85 -7.44
CA GLU A 40 0.46 36.05 -8.14
C GLU A 40 -0.31 36.27 -9.45
N SER A 41 -0.64 35.20 -10.19
CA SER A 41 -1.46 35.26 -11.41
C SER A 41 -2.88 35.78 -11.13
N LEU A 42 -3.40 35.54 -9.93
CA LEU A 42 -4.70 36.04 -9.46
C LEU A 42 -4.62 37.45 -8.85
N GLY A 43 -3.44 38.07 -8.84
CA GLY A 43 -3.18 39.40 -8.27
C GLY A 43 -3.07 39.42 -6.75
N GLY A 44 -2.90 38.27 -6.10
CA GLY A 44 -2.66 38.17 -4.66
C GLY A 44 -1.23 38.59 -4.29
N LYS A 45 -1.07 39.30 -3.17
CA LYS A 45 0.24 39.66 -2.61
C LYS A 45 0.50 38.83 -1.35
N ILE A 46 1.61 38.09 -1.34
CA ILE A 46 2.06 37.32 -0.18
C ILE A 46 2.86 38.25 0.74
N PRO A 47 2.58 38.31 2.05
CA PRO A 47 3.35 39.14 2.98
C PRO A 47 4.78 38.62 3.14
N GLU A 48 5.78 39.47 2.95
CA GLU A 48 7.18 39.17 3.32
C GLU A 48 7.40 39.51 4.80
N PRO A 49 7.84 38.57 5.66
CA PRO A 49 8.28 38.89 7.00
C PRO A 49 9.78 39.23 7.04
N GLU A 50 10.11 40.25 7.81
CA GLU A 50 11.44 40.86 8.00
C GLU A 50 12.52 39.84 8.39
N MET A 51 13.71 40.01 7.80
CA MET A 51 14.91 39.29 8.21
C MET A 51 15.41 39.78 9.57
N THR A 52 15.49 38.90 10.56
CA THR A 52 16.45 39.06 11.66
C THR A 52 17.11 37.73 11.99
N THR A 53 18.41 37.68 11.68
CA THR A 53 19.43 36.75 12.19
C THR A 53 19.57 36.86 13.71
N THR A 54 19.52 35.76 14.47
CA THR A 54 20.47 35.48 15.59
C THR A 54 20.29 34.09 16.17
N GLU A 55 21.42 33.51 16.57
CA GLU A 55 21.61 32.23 17.26
C GLU A 55 21.14 32.25 18.74
N GLU A 56 20.97 31.04 19.25
CA GLU A 56 21.01 30.57 20.66
C GLU A 56 19.77 30.61 21.59
N LYS A 57 19.56 29.39 22.14
CA LYS A 57 19.18 28.97 23.50
C LYS A 57 17.70 28.83 23.91
N ILE A 58 17.43 27.58 24.31
CA ILE A 58 16.32 27.05 25.11
C ILE A 58 16.20 27.80 26.44
N PRO A 59 14.98 28.15 26.88
CA PRO A 59 14.52 27.67 28.21
C PRO A 59 13.04 27.23 28.26
N SER A 60 12.86 26.05 28.86
CA SER A 60 11.78 25.52 29.73
C SER A 60 10.41 26.22 29.87
N GLU A 61 9.36 25.39 29.89
CA GLU A 61 7.97 25.64 30.31
C GLU A 61 7.81 26.28 31.72
N PRO A 62 6.62 26.81 32.06
CA PRO A 62 5.62 25.96 32.74
C PRO A 62 4.14 26.15 32.32
N THR A 63 3.49 25.01 32.08
CA THR A 63 2.13 24.55 32.48
C THR A 63 0.98 25.51 32.85
N GLY A 64 -0.19 25.26 32.24
CA GLY A 64 -1.54 25.53 32.79
C GLY A 64 -2.69 25.30 31.78
N PRO A 65 -3.88 24.78 32.17
CA PRO A 65 -4.55 23.69 31.43
C PRO A 65 -5.89 24.06 30.77
N SER A 66 -6.23 23.45 29.63
CA SER A 66 -7.63 23.10 29.30
C SER A 66 -7.76 22.11 28.13
N GLU A 67 -8.44 21.00 28.44
CA GLU A 67 -9.48 20.34 27.63
C GLU A 67 -9.08 19.58 26.35
N GLU A 68 -8.72 18.32 26.59
CA GLU A 68 -9.15 17.10 25.89
C GLU A 68 -9.91 17.29 24.55
N ALA A 69 -9.14 17.32 23.47
CA ALA A 69 -9.53 16.68 22.22
C ALA A 69 -8.47 15.62 21.93
N GLU A 70 -8.87 14.36 21.79
CA GLU A 70 -8.01 13.26 21.37
C GLU A 70 -7.42 13.55 19.98
N ASN A 71 -6.34 14.32 19.96
CA ASN A 71 -5.35 14.27 18.90
C ASN A 71 -4.72 12.88 18.98
N VAL A 72 -4.93 12.07 17.95
CA VAL A 72 -4.00 10.99 17.67
C VAL A 72 -2.71 11.67 17.21
N GLU A 73 -1.90 12.11 18.17
CA GLU A 73 -0.50 12.38 17.95
C GLU A 73 0.10 11.09 17.40
N VAL A 74 0.39 11.11 16.11
CA VAL A 74 1.41 10.25 15.57
C VAL A 74 2.70 10.77 16.22
N GLU A 75 3.03 10.24 17.39
CA GLU A 75 4.39 10.32 17.94
C GLU A 75 5.31 9.78 16.84
N SER A 76 5.85 10.68 16.03
CA SER A 76 6.94 10.37 15.12
C SER A 76 8.15 10.15 16.01
N ASP A 77 8.35 8.89 16.39
CA ASP A 77 9.50 8.38 17.11
C ASP A 77 10.78 8.92 16.41
N PRO A 78 11.54 9.85 17.04
CA PRO A 78 12.73 10.45 16.43
C PRO A 78 13.85 9.42 16.21
N GLU A 79 13.71 8.17 16.70
CA GLU A 79 14.60 7.05 16.36
C GLU A 79 14.48 6.54 14.91
N SER A 80 13.52 7.02 14.11
CA SER A 80 13.19 6.43 12.79
C SER A 80 13.93 7.04 11.59
N LEU A 81 14.69 8.12 11.78
CA LEU A 81 15.46 8.71 10.69
C LEU A 81 16.81 7.99 10.57
N LEU A 82 16.87 6.93 9.75
CA LEU A 82 18.18 6.40 9.37
C LEU A 82 18.89 7.41 8.48
N GLU A 83 19.98 7.95 9.00
CA GLU A 83 20.94 8.72 8.22
C GLU A 83 21.97 7.77 7.60
N PHE A 84 22.06 7.80 6.27
CA PHE A 84 23.06 7.07 5.52
C PHE A 84 24.04 8.05 4.89
N ASP A 85 25.23 7.55 4.61
CA ASP A 85 26.17 8.28 3.78
C ASP A 85 25.59 8.42 2.36
N THR A 86 25.11 9.62 2.02
CA THR A 86 24.60 9.96 0.69
C THR A 86 25.71 10.31 -0.29
N THR A 87 26.98 10.02 0.05
CA THR A 87 28.13 10.34 -0.78
C THR A 87 28.00 9.78 -2.20
N GLY A 88 28.00 10.69 -3.17
CA GLY A 88 27.87 10.36 -4.59
C GLY A 88 26.44 10.10 -5.06
N CYS A 89 25.43 10.35 -4.24
CA CYS A 89 24.07 10.56 -4.73
C CYS A 89 24.00 11.91 -5.48
N ILE A 90 23.19 11.98 -6.51
CA ILE A 90 22.98 13.15 -7.34
C ILE A 90 21.50 13.46 -7.40
N GLU A 91 21.18 14.71 -7.71
CA GLU A 91 19.79 15.11 -7.92
C GLU A 91 19.18 14.39 -9.13
N PRO A 92 17.88 14.06 -9.07
CA PRO A 92 17.17 13.45 -10.18
C PRO A 92 17.20 14.35 -11.42
N ASP A 93 17.59 13.81 -12.57
CA ASP A 93 17.53 14.52 -13.83
C ASP A 93 16.10 14.66 -14.35
N THR A 94 15.84 15.73 -15.10
CA THR A 94 14.58 15.91 -15.83
C THR A 94 14.67 15.20 -17.18
N ILE A 95 13.73 14.30 -17.43
CA ILE A 95 13.63 13.59 -18.71
C ILE A 95 13.13 14.55 -19.78
N ASN A 96 13.94 14.75 -20.83
CA ASN A 96 13.50 15.44 -22.04
C ASN A 96 13.04 14.41 -23.07
N GLU A 97 11.72 14.31 -23.28
CA GLU A 97 11.12 13.32 -24.18
C GLU A 97 11.43 13.56 -25.66
N GLU A 98 11.75 14.80 -26.05
CA GLU A 98 12.18 15.12 -27.42
C GLU A 98 13.55 14.51 -27.72
N ILE A 99 14.43 14.45 -26.71
CA ILE A 99 15.77 13.86 -26.84
C ILE A 99 15.70 12.34 -26.62
N GLN A 100 14.91 11.88 -25.66
CA GLN A 100 14.77 10.48 -25.31
C GLN A 100 13.59 9.84 -26.08
N VAL A 101 13.77 9.69 -27.39
CA VAL A 101 12.80 8.98 -28.24
C VAL A 101 12.75 7.49 -27.90
N MET A 102 11.55 6.92 -27.77
CA MET A 102 11.35 5.51 -27.40
C MET A 102 10.90 4.62 -28.56
N GLY A 103 10.75 5.19 -29.77
CA GLY A 103 10.27 4.48 -30.94
C GLY A 103 8.80 4.01 -30.83
N GLU A 104 8.28 3.45 -31.92
CA GLU A 104 6.91 2.93 -32.00
C GLU A 104 6.90 1.43 -31.75
N LEU A 105 6.25 0.98 -30.66
CA LEU A 105 6.39 -0.40 -30.18
C LEU A 105 5.81 -1.45 -31.13
N ASP A 106 4.73 -1.11 -31.82
CA ASP A 106 4.02 -2.02 -32.72
C ASP A 106 4.59 -2.00 -34.15
N LYS A 107 5.72 -1.32 -34.36
CA LYS A 107 6.36 -1.24 -35.67
C LYS A 107 6.91 -2.61 -36.06
N GLU A 108 6.48 -3.11 -37.22
CA GLU A 108 7.11 -4.25 -37.89
C GLU A 108 8.48 -3.80 -38.43
N VAL A 109 9.54 -4.39 -37.91
CA VAL A 109 10.92 -4.06 -38.31
C VAL A 109 11.33 -4.98 -39.45
N THR A 110 11.66 -4.40 -40.60
CA THR A 110 12.20 -5.15 -41.74
C THR A 110 13.69 -5.47 -41.54
N GLN A 111 14.21 -6.48 -42.26
CA GLN A 111 15.65 -6.81 -42.19
C GLN A 111 16.54 -5.61 -42.58
N GLU A 112 16.12 -4.82 -43.57
CA GLU A 112 16.86 -3.63 -43.99
C GLU A 112 16.92 -2.57 -42.87
N GLU A 113 15.82 -2.37 -42.12
CA GLU A 113 15.80 -1.46 -40.98
C GLU A 113 16.59 -1.99 -39.78
N GLU A 114 16.61 -3.31 -39.58
CA GLU A 114 17.46 -3.94 -38.57
C GLU A 114 18.95 -3.71 -38.88
N ASP A 115 19.36 -3.93 -40.13
CA ASP A 115 20.73 -3.70 -40.59
C ASP A 115 21.13 -2.23 -40.43
N LEU A 116 20.24 -1.29 -40.82
CA LEU A 116 20.46 0.15 -40.62
C LEU A 116 20.52 0.52 -39.12
N ALA A 117 19.68 -0.10 -38.28
CA ALA A 117 19.72 0.11 -36.84
C ALA A 117 21.06 -0.37 -36.25
N ASP A 118 21.60 -1.47 -36.76
CA ASP A 118 22.89 -2.00 -36.36
C ASP A 118 24.06 -1.11 -36.80
N GLU A 119 24.01 -0.54 -38.01
CA GLU A 119 24.96 0.48 -38.45
C GLU A 119 24.96 1.69 -37.50
N LYS A 120 23.77 2.22 -37.18
CA LYS A 120 23.62 3.33 -36.23
C LYS A 120 24.09 2.98 -34.82
N ARG A 121 23.85 1.74 -34.37
CA ARG A 121 24.39 1.23 -33.12
C ARG A 121 25.93 1.22 -33.12
N MET A 122 26.57 0.83 -34.22
CA MET A 122 28.02 0.83 -34.35
C MET A 122 28.61 2.26 -34.38
N GLU A 123 27.94 3.20 -35.04
CA GLU A 123 28.28 4.63 -34.98
C GLU A 123 28.19 5.16 -33.53
N ALA A 124 27.13 4.81 -32.80
CA ALA A 124 26.95 5.20 -31.41
C ALA A 124 28.07 4.65 -30.50
N VAL A 125 28.45 3.38 -30.68
CA VAL A 125 29.57 2.76 -29.94
C VAL A 125 30.89 3.47 -30.24
N THR A 126 31.10 3.89 -31.49
CA THR A 126 32.30 4.64 -31.89
C THR A 126 32.34 6.01 -31.21
N GLN A 127 31.22 6.75 -31.19
CA GLN A 127 31.14 8.02 -30.48
C GLN A 127 31.31 7.85 -28.96
N PHE A 128 30.75 6.79 -28.39
CA PHE A 128 30.90 6.46 -26.98
C PHE A 128 32.37 6.22 -26.59
N SER A 129 33.12 5.46 -27.40
CA SER A 129 34.55 5.20 -27.14
C SER A 129 35.42 6.47 -27.29
N GLN A 130 34.98 7.42 -28.12
CA GLN A 130 35.60 8.74 -28.25
C GLN A 130 35.20 9.72 -27.14
N GLY A 131 34.28 9.35 -26.24
CA GLY A 131 33.77 10.21 -25.16
C GLY A 131 32.69 11.21 -25.61
N ASN A 132 32.23 11.13 -26.86
CA ASN A 132 31.18 12.00 -27.41
C ASN A 132 29.78 11.48 -27.03
N PHE A 133 29.42 11.57 -25.75
CA PHE A 133 28.21 10.94 -25.21
C PHE A 133 26.90 11.48 -25.80
N ASN A 134 26.78 12.79 -26.04
CA ASN A 134 25.55 13.34 -26.65
C ASN A 134 25.31 12.80 -28.06
N LYS A 135 26.36 12.72 -28.89
CA LYS A 135 26.27 12.12 -30.23
C LYS A 135 25.95 10.63 -30.17
N ALA A 136 26.51 9.92 -29.18
CA ALA A 136 26.17 8.51 -28.97
C ALA A 136 24.68 8.33 -28.65
N ILE A 137 24.08 9.23 -27.83
CA ILE A 137 22.65 9.22 -27.55
C ILE A 137 21.81 9.46 -28.81
N GLU A 138 22.21 10.43 -29.65
CA GLU A 138 21.54 10.70 -30.93
C GLU A 138 21.54 9.46 -31.83
N PHE A 139 22.70 8.85 -32.06
CA PHE A 139 22.81 7.64 -32.88
C PHE A 139 22.06 6.44 -32.28
N TYR A 140 22.05 6.26 -30.96
CA TYR A 140 21.20 5.26 -30.32
C TYR A 140 19.71 5.58 -30.48
N GLY A 141 19.31 6.85 -30.44
CA GLY A 141 17.94 7.30 -30.71
C GLY A 141 17.52 6.99 -32.14
N GLU A 142 18.37 7.27 -33.13
CA GLU A 142 18.15 6.89 -34.52
C GLU A 142 18.01 5.36 -34.67
N ALA A 143 18.89 4.59 -34.05
CA ALA A 143 18.80 3.12 -34.06
C ALA A 143 17.49 2.61 -33.45
N ILE A 144 17.00 3.23 -32.36
CA ILE A 144 15.74 2.87 -31.71
C ILE A 144 14.52 3.22 -32.59
N MET A 145 14.56 4.32 -33.33
CA MET A 145 13.50 4.67 -34.29
C MET A 145 13.43 3.68 -35.46
N LEU A 146 14.57 3.09 -35.84
CA LEU A 146 14.65 2.05 -36.86
C LEU A 146 14.17 0.70 -36.30
N ASN A 147 14.71 0.27 -35.15
CA ASN A 147 14.39 -0.99 -34.48
C ASN A 147 14.01 -0.77 -32.99
N PRO A 148 12.73 -0.45 -32.71
CA PRO A 148 12.26 -0.19 -31.35
C PRO A 148 12.11 -1.46 -30.48
N ASN A 149 12.29 -2.65 -31.06
CA ASN A 149 12.12 -3.94 -30.38
C ASN A 149 13.43 -4.54 -29.86
N SER A 150 14.56 -3.85 -30.07
CA SER A 150 15.86 -4.30 -29.59
C SER A 150 16.16 -3.84 -28.16
N ALA A 151 16.07 -4.76 -27.20
CA ALA A 151 16.40 -4.51 -25.79
C ALA A 151 17.86 -4.03 -25.59
N LEU A 152 18.77 -4.45 -26.47
CA LEU A 152 20.18 -4.07 -26.43
C LEU A 152 20.36 -2.57 -26.65
N LEU A 153 19.61 -1.97 -27.58
CA LEU A 153 19.73 -0.54 -27.91
C LEU A 153 19.41 0.33 -26.71
N TYR A 154 18.29 0.07 -26.03
CA TYR A 154 17.91 0.78 -24.81
C TYR A 154 18.93 0.57 -23.69
N SER A 155 19.40 -0.67 -23.48
CA SER A 155 20.41 -0.96 -22.45
C SER A 155 21.70 -0.17 -22.67
N LYS A 156 22.15 -0.07 -23.93
CA LYS A 156 23.36 0.66 -24.30
C LYS A 156 23.17 2.17 -24.24
N ARG A 157 22.02 2.71 -24.65
CA ARG A 157 21.71 4.13 -24.47
C ARG A 157 21.64 4.52 -22.99
N GLY A 158 21.03 3.67 -22.15
CA GLY A 158 21.04 3.80 -20.69
C GLY A 158 22.46 3.87 -20.11
N GLN A 159 23.39 3.04 -20.61
CA GLN A 159 24.81 3.12 -20.25
C GLN A 159 25.41 4.51 -20.55
N VAL A 160 25.05 5.13 -21.68
CA VAL A 160 25.50 6.48 -22.03
C VAL A 160 24.91 7.51 -21.08
N TYR A 161 23.62 7.41 -20.74
CA TYR A 161 22.99 8.31 -19.76
C TYR A 161 23.64 8.23 -18.38
N LEU A 162 24.07 7.04 -17.92
CA LEU A 162 24.86 6.92 -16.70
C LEU A 162 26.19 7.68 -16.76
N LYS A 163 26.89 7.65 -17.90
CA LYS A 163 28.13 8.42 -18.07
C LYS A 163 27.91 9.94 -18.05
N LEU A 164 26.69 10.38 -18.35
CA LEU A 164 26.27 11.77 -18.27
C LEU A 164 25.61 12.14 -16.93
N ASN A 165 25.61 11.25 -15.93
CA ASN A 165 24.91 11.44 -14.66
C ASN A 165 23.41 11.76 -14.84
N LYS A 166 22.73 11.04 -15.76
CA LYS A 166 21.28 11.13 -16.00
C LYS A 166 20.57 9.82 -15.59
N PRO A 167 20.41 9.57 -14.28
CA PRO A 167 19.91 8.30 -13.77
C PRO A 167 18.45 8.02 -14.15
N ASN A 168 17.54 8.99 -14.16
CA ASN A 168 16.13 8.81 -14.53
C ASN A 168 15.99 8.43 -16.01
N ALA A 169 16.72 9.12 -16.91
CA ALA A 169 16.78 8.74 -18.32
C ALA A 169 17.30 7.31 -18.49
N CYS A 170 18.35 6.92 -17.76
CA CYS A 170 18.85 5.54 -17.73
C CYS A 170 17.80 4.55 -17.24
N ILE A 171 17.07 4.87 -16.16
CA ILE A 171 16.04 3.98 -15.60
C ILE A 171 14.91 3.76 -16.60
N LYS A 172 14.48 4.81 -17.31
CA LYS A 172 13.44 4.71 -18.35
C LYS A 172 13.88 3.75 -19.47
N ASP A 173 15.10 3.91 -19.98
CA ASP A 173 15.65 3.04 -21.02
C ASP A 173 15.85 1.59 -20.53
N CYS A 174 16.46 1.39 -19.36
CA CYS A 174 16.70 0.06 -18.84
C CYS A 174 15.39 -0.66 -18.47
N SER A 175 14.37 0.06 -17.99
CA SER A 175 13.05 -0.53 -17.76
C SER A 175 12.42 -0.97 -19.07
N ARG A 176 12.52 -0.15 -20.14
CA ARG A 176 12.08 -0.55 -21.47
C ARG A 176 12.85 -1.77 -21.99
N ALA A 177 14.15 -1.83 -21.77
CA ALA A 177 14.95 -3.00 -22.14
C ALA A 177 14.47 -4.28 -21.42
N LEU A 178 14.07 -4.16 -20.15
CA LEU A 178 13.57 -5.29 -19.34
C LEU A 178 12.13 -5.69 -19.69
N GLU A 179 11.31 -4.78 -20.20
CA GLU A 179 10.01 -5.11 -20.79
C GLU A 179 10.17 -5.96 -22.06
N LEU A 180 11.19 -5.66 -22.88
CA LEU A 180 11.50 -6.40 -24.12
C LEU A 180 12.24 -7.71 -23.86
N ASN A 181 13.18 -7.70 -22.91
CA ASN A 181 13.94 -8.87 -22.49
C ASN A 181 14.15 -8.84 -20.97
N CYS A 182 13.34 -9.63 -20.25
CA CYS A 182 13.35 -9.69 -18.80
C CYS A 182 14.65 -10.24 -18.20
N ASP A 183 15.47 -10.94 -18.99
CA ASP A 183 16.73 -11.56 -18.55
C ASP A 183 17.97 -10.76 -19.02
N SER A 184 17.79 -9.48 -19.37
CA SER A 184 18.91 -8.60 -19.75
C SER A 184 19.76 -8.22 -18.53
N ALA A 185 20.87 -8.93 -18.32
CA ALA A 185 21.85 -8.59 -17.28
C ALA A 185 22.39 -7.14 -17.39
N PRO A 186 22.72 -6.60 -18.60
CA PRO A 186 23.15 -5.22 -18.73
C PRO A 186 22.08 -4.20 -18.30
N ALA A 187 20.80 -4.48 -18.57
CA ALA A 187 19.72 -3.58 -18.18
C ALA A 187 19.58 -3.51 -16.66
N PHE A 188 19.62 -4.65 -15.97
CA PHE A 188 19.67 -4.68 -14.50
C PHE A 188 20.90 -3.98 -13.94
N LYS A 189 22.09 -4.25 -14.52
CA LYS A 189 23.35 -3.63 -14.09
C LYS A 189 23.27 -2.10 -14.12
N PHE A 190 22.84 -1.54 -15.24
CA PHE A 190 22.78 -0.09 -15.41
C PHE A 190 21.64 0.55 -14.61
N ARG A 191 20.47 -0.09 -14.55
CA ARG A 191 19.35 0.40 -13.73
C ARG A 191 19.68 0.41 -12.24
N GLY A 192 20.32 -0.66 -11.76
CA GLY A 192 20.78 -0.73 -10.37
C GLY A 192 21.82 0.36 -10.05
N ARG A 193 22.73 0.67 -10.97
CA ARG A 193 23.67 1.78 -10.79
C ARG A 193 22.98 3.15 -10.82
N ALA A 194 21.95 3.33 -11.64
CA ALA A 194 21.15 4.54 -11.67
C ALA A 194 20.38 4.75 -10.35
N TYR A 195 19.77 3.71 -9.81
CA TYR A 195 19.12 3.76 -8.49
C TYR A 195 20.09 4.11 -7.38
N ARG A 196 21.31 3.57 -7.41
CA ARG A 196 22.38 3.98 -6.48
C ARG A 196 22.64 5.48 -6.55
N LEU A 197 22.72 6.05 -7.76
CA LEU A 197 22.95 7.49 -7.96
C LEU A 197 21.79 8.34 -7.41
N LEU A 198 20.56 7.82 -7.38
CA LEU A 198 19.40 8.49 -6.80
C LEU A 198 19.25 8.26 -5.28
N GLY A 199 20.11 7.43 -4.68
CA GLY A 199 19.96 7.02 -3.28
C GLY A 199 18.84 5.99 -3.02
N GLU A 200 18.32 5.36 -4.08
CA GLU A 200 17.33 4.28 -3.97
C GLU A 200 18.03 2.93 -3.71
N TRP A 201 18.63 2.79 -2.53
CA TRP A 201 19.54 1.69 -2.19
C TRP A 201 18.92 0.29 -2.28
N GLU A 202 17.68 0.11 -1.83
CA GLU A 202 16.99 -1.20 -1.88
C GLU A 202 16.79 -1.67 -3.33
N LYS A 203 16.29 -0.79 -4.20
CA LYS A 203 16.10 -1.09 -5.63
C LYS A 203 17.45 -1.31 -6.32
N ALA A 204 18.46 -0.52 -5.98
CA ALA A 204 19.82 -0.68 -6.50
C ALA A 204 20.39 -2.07 -6.17
N ALA A 205 20.29 -2.50 -4.91
CA ALA A 205 20.77 -3.80 -4.47
C ALA A 205 20.01 -4.95 -5.12
N GLN A 206 18.69 -4.82 -5.29
CA GLN A 206 17.87 -5.83 -5.97
C GLN A 206 18.30 -6.02 -7.43
N ASP A 207 18.40 -4.92 -8.19
CA ASP A 207 18.78 -4.98 -9.61
C ASP A 207 20.22 -5.47 -9.80
N LEU A 208 21.18 -4.98 -9.01
CA LEU A 208 22.57 -5.42 -9.12
C LEU A 208 22.73 -6.91 -8.75
N ARG A 209 21.99 -7.39 -7.75
CA ARG A 209 21.96 -8.81 -7.40
C ARG A 209 21.39 -9.65 -8.54
N GLN A 210 20.32 -9.17 -9.18
CA GLN A 210 19.74 -9.86 -10.32
C GLN A 210 20.70 -9.87 -11.51
N ALA A 211 21.40 -8.76 -11.78
CA ALA A 211 22.43 -8.68 -12.82
C ALA A 211 23.52 -9.74 -12.60
N VAL A 212 24.14 -9.75 -11.40
CA VAL A 212 25.20 -10.71 -11.03
C VAL A 212 24.71 -12.16 -11.07
N LYS A 213 23.45 -12.41 -10.74
CA LYS A 213 22.84 -13.73 -10.79
C LYS A 213 22.65 -14.24 -12.22
N ILE A 214 22.27 -13.36 -13.16
CA ILE A 214 22.08 -13.72 -14.57
C ILE A 214 23.43 -13.90 -15.25
N ASP A 215 24.31 -12.90 -15.14
CA ASP A 215 25.64 -12.91 -15.71
C ASP A 215 26.62 -12.24 -14.75
N TYR A 216 27.58 -13.01 -14.27
CA TYR A 216 28.55 -12.51 -13.30
C TYR A 216 29.52 -11.54 -13.98
N ASP A 217 29.55 -10.31 -13.46
CA ASP A 217 30.45 -9.26 -13.91
C ASP A 217 31.07 -8.59 -12.68
N GLU A 218 32.39 -8.46 -12.66
CA GLU A 218 33.16 -7.97 -11.51
C GLU A 218 32.74 -6.56 -11.07
N GLN A 219 32.44 -5.68 -12.04
CA GLN A 219 31.97 -4.33 -11.75
C GLN A 219 30.56 -4.33 -11.12
N SER A 220 29.69 -5.24 -11.56
CA SER A 220 28.34 -5.38 -11.00
C SER A 220 28.38 -5.90 -9.56
N ASP A 221 29.27 -6.86 -9.28
CA ASP A 221 29.50 -7.38 -7.93
C ASP A 221 30.12 -6.33 -7.01
N GLU A 222 31.07 -5.52 -7.51
CA GLU A 222 31.64 -4.39 -6.77
C GLU A 222 30.56 -3.35 -6.40
N TRP A 223 29.73 -2.95 -7.37
CA TRP A 223 28.61 -2.04 -7.10
C TRP A 223 27.59 -2.66 -6.14
N LEU A 224 27.35 -3.96 -6.21
CA LEU A 224 26.46 -4.66 -5.28
C LEU A 224 27.02 -4.58 -3.85
N LYS A 225 28.31 -4.83 -3.65
CA LYS A 225 28.97 -4.72 -2.33
C LYS A 225 28.89 -3.32 -1.74
N GLU A 226 28.87 -2.28 -2.57
CA GLU A 226 28.67 -0.89 -2.14
C GLU A 226 27.27 -0.67 -1.55
N VAL A 227 26.21 -1.11 -2.25
CA VAL A 227 24.82 -0.79 -1.89
C VAL A 227 24.18 -1.79 -0.92
N GLN A 228 24.62 -3.05 -0.94
CA GLN A 228 24.05 -4.15 -0.17
C GLN A 228 23.97 -3.89 1.35
N PRO A 229 25.01 -3.40 2.05
CA PRO A 229 24.93 -3.18 3.48
C PRO A 229 23.96 -2.05 3.84
N ILE A 230 23.82 -1.04 2.98
CA ILE A 230 22.88 0.08 3.19
C ILE A 230 21.45 -0.43 2.99
N ALA A 231 21.20 -1.15 1.90
CA ALA A 231 19.90 -1.77 1.63
C ALA A 231 19.43 -2.69 2.77
N GLN A 232 20.31 -3.54 3.30
CA GLN A 232 19.99 -4.41 4.44
C GLN A 232 19.61 -3.65 5.72
N LYS A 233 20.27 -2.51 5.99
CA LYS A 233 19.93 -1.66 7.14
C LYS A 233 18.55 -1.01 6.97
N ILE A 234 18.24 -0.55 5.76
CA ILE A 234 16.92 0.01 5.42
C ILE A 234 15.83 -1.05 5.60
N GLU A 235 16.05 -2.25 5.03
CA GLU A 235 15.10 -3.36 5.13
C GLU A 235 14.85 -3.76 6.58
N GLN A 236 15.90 -3.90 7.40
CA GLN A 236 15.77 -4.21 8.83
C GLN A 236 15.02 -3.12 9.61
N HIS A 237 15.26 -1.85 9.27
CA HIS A 237 14.54 -0.74 9.87
C HIS A 237 13.05 -0.77 9.49
N ASN A 238 12.74 -0.95 8.20
CA ASN A 238 11.37 -1.02 7.70
C ASN A 238 10.62 -2.18 8.37
N LEU A 239 11.22 -3.36 8.48
CA LEU A 239 10.66 -4.50 9.21
C LEU A 239 10.42 -4.20 10.70
N LYS A 240 11.32 -3.45 11.35
CA LYS A 240 11.14 -3.02 12.75
C LYS A 240 9.97 -2.05 12.88
N VAL A 241 9.83 -1.10 11.95
CA VAL A 241 8.73 -0.13 11.90
C VAL A 241 7.39 -0.83 11.67
N GLU A 242 7.33 -1.74 10.70
CA GLU A 242 6.13 -2.54 10.40
C GLU A 242 5.71 -3.39 11.60
N ARG A 243 6.66 -4.04 12.28
CA ARG A 243 6.38 -4.81 13.50
C ARG A 243 5.81 -3.93 14.61
N LYS A 244 6.43 -2.76 14.88
CA LYS A 244 5.92 -1.80 15.88
C LYS A 244 4.50 -1.34 15.53
N LYS A 245 4.23 -1.08 14.24
CA LYS A 245 2.90 -0.68 13.75
C LYS A 245 1.86 -1.80 13.94
N ALA A 246 2.19 -3.03 13.55
CA ALA A 246 1.32 -4.19 13.71
C ALA A 246 1.00 -4.47 15.18
N GLU A 247 1.99 -4.38 16.08
CA GLU A 247 1.79 -4.54 17.52
C GLU A 247 0.85 -3.46 18.09
N LYS A 248 1.01 -2.20 17.67
CA LYS A 248 0.11 -1.10 18.06
C LYS A 248 -1.32 -1.33 17.57
N GLU A 249 -1.50 -1.76 16.32
CA GLU A 249 -2.81 -2.09 15.75
C GLU A 249 -3.47 -3.27 16.45
N GLU A 250 -2.70 -4.32 16.79
CA GLU A 250 -3.21 -5.47 17.53
C GLU A 250 -3.63 -5.08 18.94
N LYS A 251 -2.81 -4.32 19.66
CA LYS A 251 -3.14 -3.81 21.00
C LYS A 251 -4.43 -2.99 20.98
N GLN A 252 -4.60 -2.09 20.01
CA GLN A 252 -5.83 -1.32 19.82
C GLN A 252 -7.04 -2.21 19.49
N ARG A 253 -6.85 -3.27 18.68
CA ARG A 253 -7.90 -4.25 18.38
C ARG A 253 -8.31 -5.03 19.64
N GLN A 254 -7.35 -5.50 20.43
CA GLN A 254 -7.59 -6.22 21.68
C GLN A 254 -8.33 -5.32 22.68
N GLU A 255 -7.95 -4.04 22.79
CA GLU A 255 -8.61 -3.08 23.68
C GLU A 255 -10.07 -2.80 23.26
N ARG A 256 -10.34 -2.66 21.94
CA ARG A 256 -11.71 -2.52 21.43
C ARG A 256 -12.58 -3.74 21.76
N ILE A 257 -12.02 -4.94 21.59
CA ILE A 257 -12.71 -6.19 21.95
C ILE A 257 -12.98 -6.23 23.46
N ARG A 258 -12.00 -5.86 24.30
CA ARG A 258 -12.17 -5.80 25.77
C ARG A 258 -13.27 -4.82 26.16
N LYS A 259 -13.23 -3.58 25.63
CA LYS A 259 -14.24 -2.53 25.87
C LYS A 259 -15.64 -2.99 25.44
N SER A 260 -15.78 -3.66 24.29
CA SER A 260 -17.05 -4.23 23.82
C SER A 260 -17.55 -5.35 24.74
N LYS A 261 -16.68 -6.28 25.15
CA LYS A 261 -17.03 -7.35 26.10
C LYS A 261 -17.48 -6.79 27.46
N GLU A 262 -16.77 -5.80 27.99
CA GLU A 262 -17.12 -5.12 29.25
C GLU A 262 -18.44 -4.35 29.13
N ALA A 263 -18.69 -3.64 28.03
CA ALA A 263 -19.96 -2.98 27.77
C ALA A 263 -21.11 -3.99 27.71
N HIS A 264 -20.95 -5.08 26.96
CA HIS A 264 -21.95 -6.16 26.90
C HIS A 264 -22.22 -6.77 28.27
N ALA A 265 -21.20 -7.07 29.08
CA ALA A 265 -21.34 -7.61 30.43
C ALA A 265 -22.07 -6.64 31.38
N LYS A 266 -21.82 -5.32 31.27
CA LYS A 266 -22.54 -4.30 32.04
C LYS A 266 -24.02 -4.24 31.65
N THR A 267 -24.36 -4.25 30.35
CA THR A 267 -25.76 -4.35 29.92
C THR A 267 -26.42 -5.65 30.38
N ALA A 268 -25.72 -6.78 30.38
CA ALA A 268 -26.26 -8.06 30.84
C ALA A 268 -26.52 -8.12 32.35
N SER A 269 -25.70 -7.44 33.16
CA SER A 269 -25.89 -7.36 34.62
C SER A 269 -26.93 -6.32 35.07
N GLN A 270 -27.18 -5.29 34.24
CA GLN A 270 -28.24 -4.29 34.47
C GLN A 270 -29.58 -4.68 33.85
N ALA A 271 -29.59 -5.64 32.92
CA ALA A 271 -30.82 -6.23 32.43
C ALA A 271 -31.50 -6.99 33.59
N PRO A 272 -32.83 -6.84 33.78
CA PRO A 272 -33.54 -7.67 34.75
C PRO A 272 -33.24 -9.15 34.43
N PRO A 273 -33.10 -10.02 35.46
CA PRO A 273 -32.88 -11.44 35.23
C PRO A 273 -33.96 -11.92 34.25
N PRO A 274 -33.60 -12.68 33.19
CA PRO A 274 -34.57 -13.13 32.21
C PRO A 274 -35.69 -13.78 32.99
N GLU A 275 -36.89 -13.24 32.85
CA GLU A 275 -38.06 -13.64 33.62
C GLU A 275 -38.36 -15.10 33.26
N MET A 276 -37.76 -16.02 34.02
CA MET A 276 -37.88 -17.48 33.90
C MET A 276 -39.32 -17.98 34.12
N GLY A 277 -40.29 -17.07 34.25
CA GLY A 277 -41.72 -17.34 34.32
C GLY A 277 -42.38 -17.51 32.96
N ASP A 278 -41.92 -16.84 31.91
CA ASP A 278 -42.61 -16.87 30.60
C ASP A 278 -42.27 -18.12 29.79
N ILE A 279 -41.05 -18.64 29.94
CA ILE A 279 -40.62 -19.88 29.28
C ILE A 279 -41.31 -21.12 29.91
N TYR A 280 -41.51 -21.10 31.23
CA TYR A 280 -42.15 -22.20 31.97
C TYR A 280 -43.65 -22.30 31.69
N LYS A 281 -44.34 -21.16 31.54
CA LYS A 281 -45.76 -21.13 31.09
C LYS A 281 -45.93 -21.65 29.67
N LEU A 282 -44.92 -21.43 28.81
CA LEU A 282 -44.95 -21.84 27.42
C LEU A 282 -44.70 -23.34 27.23
N LEU A 283 -43.83 -23.94 28.05
CA LEU A 283 -43.64 -25.40 28.06
C LEU A 283 -44.88 -26.18 28.55
N GLN A 284 -45.79 -25.51 29.25
CA GLN A 284 -47.06 -26.08 29.70
C GLN A 284 -48.16 -25.98 28.63
N ASP A 285 -47.89 -25.36 27.48
CA ASP A 285 -48.83 -25.29 26.36
C ASP A 285 -48.95 -26.67 25.68
N PRO A 286 -50.15 -27.26 25.63
CA PRO A 286 -50.38 -28.59 25.05
C PRO A 286 -49.90 -28.73 23.60
N GLU A 287 -49.96 -27.66 22.79
CA GLU A 287 -49.51 -27.69 21.40
C GLU A 287 -47.99 -27.66 21.26
N ILE A 288 -47.31 -26.97 22.19
CA ILE A 288 -45.84 -26.87 22.19
C ILE A 288 -45.25 -28.18 22.69
N MET A 289 -45.84 -28.80 23.72
CA MET A 289 -45.49 -30.15 24.14
C MET A 289 -45.64 -31.18 23.02
N ALA A 290 -46.70 -31.08 22.21
CA ALA A 290 -46.87 -31.97 21.05
C ALA A 290 -45.80 -31.75 19.97
N ALA A 291 -45.33 -30.51 19.78
CA ALA A 291 -44.24 -30.20 18.85
C ALA A 291 -42.87 -30.70 19.34
N PHE A 292 -42.62 -30.69 20.66
CA PHE A 292 -41.40 -31.21 21.28
C PHE A 292 -41.34 -32.76 21.35
N GLN A 293 -42.45 -33.44 21.05
CA GLN A 293 -42.45 -34.90 20.88
C GLN A 293 -41.81 -35.33 19.55
N ASP A 294 -41.63 -34.40 18.60
CA ASP A 294 -40.89 -34.66 17.36
C ASP A 294 -39.37 -34.54 17.65
N PRO A 295 -38.60 -35.65 17.55
CA PRO A 295 -37.18 -35.67 17.91
C PRO A 295 -36.33 -34.66 17.12
N ASP A 296 -36.72 -34.34 15.89
CA ASP A 296 -36.02 -33.37 15.04
C ASP A 296 -36.19 -31.92 15.56
N VAL A 297 -37.36 -31.62 16.11
CA VAL A 297 -37.69 -30.29 16.65
C VAL A 297 -37.02 -30.10 18.01
N ALA A 298 -37.01 -31.14 18.84
CA ALA A 298 -36.33 -31.12 20.14
C ALA A 298 -34.82 -30.94 19.99
N ALA A 299 -34.18 -31.66 19.05
CA ALA A 299 -32.75 -31.53 18.80
C ALA A 299 -32.37 -30.13 18.28
N ALA A 300 -33.15 -29.59 17.35
CA ALA A 300 -32.92 -28.25 16.83
C ALA A 300 -33.08 -27.16 17.90
N PHE A 301 -34.08 -27.30 18.79
CA PHE A 301 -34.26 -26.36 19.89
C PHE A 301 -33.11 -26.42 20.90
N GLN A 302 -32.60 -27.62 21.19
CA GLN A 302 -31.43 -27.81 22.06
C GLN A 302 -30.15 -27.21 21.45
N ASP A 303 -29.95 -27.34 20.13
CA ASP A 303 -28.80 -26.75 19.43
C ASP A 303 -28.88 -25.22 19.40
N ILE A 304 -30.07 -24.65 19.18
CA ILE A 304 -30.29 -23.19 19.22
C ILE A 304 -30.16 -22.65 20.65
N SER A 305 -30.63 -23.40 21.66
CA SER A 305 -30.51 -23.03 23.06
C SER A 305 -29.06 -22.99 23.54
N THR A 306 -28.21 -23.87 23.04
CA THR A 306 -26.79 -23.91 23.41
C THR A 306 -25.96 -22.94 22.57
N ASN A 307 -26.38 -22.70 21.31
CA ASN A 307 -25.73 -21.76 20.41
C ASN A 307 -26.76 -20.99 19.56
N PRO A 308 -27.13 -19.75 19.96
CA PRO A 308 -28.13 -18.95 19.25
C PRO A 308 -27.82 -18.67 17.77
N ALA A 309 -26.55 -18.76 17.34
CA ALA A 309 -26.17 -18.58 15.94
C ALA A 309 -26.60 -19.75 15.03
N ASN A 310 -26.89 -20.92 15.60
CA ASN A 310 -27.33 -22.09 14.84
C ASN A 310 -28.78 -21.99 14.33
N PHE A 311 -29.53 -20.96 14.73
CA PHE A 311 -30.88 -20.69 14.25
C PHE A 311 -30.98 -20.69 12.71
N ILE A 312 -29.98 -20.13 12.03
CA ILE A 312 -29.93 -20.03 10.55
C ILE A 312 -29.99 -21.43 9.90
N LYS A 313 -29.46 -22.46 10.55
CA LYS A 313 -29.45 -23.84 10.04
C LYS A 313 -30.85 -24.45 9.95
N TYR A 314 -31.76 -24.02 10.83
CA TYR A 314 -33.10 -24.61 10.97
C TYR A 314 -34.22 -23.71 10.42
N GLN A 315 -33.88 -22.51 9.96
CA GLN A 315 -34.83 -21.53 9.42
C GLN A 315 -35.66 -22.07 8.24
N ASN A 316 -35.09 -22.98 7.44
CA ASN A 316 -35.73 -23.56 6.26
C ASN A 316 -36.50 -24.85 6.54
N ASN A 317 -36.45 -25.38 7.77
CA ASN A 317 -37.22 -26.57 8.13
C ASN A 317 -38.67 -26.16 8.47
N PRO A 318 -39.68 -26.59 7.70
CA PRO A 318 -41.05 -26.13 7.87
C PRO A 318 -41.66 -26.50 9.23
N LYS A 319 -41.26 -27.64 9.81
CA LYS A 319 -41.71 -28.04 11.16
C LYS A 319 -41.17 -27.10 12.24
N ILE A 320 -39.87 -26.81 12.17
CA ILE A 320 -39.16 -25.96 13.14
C ILE A 320 -39.60 -24.50 12.98
N LYS A 321 -39.79 -24.04 11.74
CA LYS A 321 -40.32 -22.70 11.42
C LYS A 321 -41.72 -22.48 12.01
N THR A 322 -42.63 -23.45 11.88
CA THR A 322 -43.99 -23.33 12.43
C THR A 322 -43.98 -23.20 13.96
N VAL A 323 -43.09 -23.95 14.62
CA VAL A 323 -42.93 -23.90 16.09
C VAL A 323 -42.31 -22.57 16.51
N LEU A 324 -41.28 -22.10 15.81
CA LEU A 324 -40.59 -20.82 16.07
C LEU A 324 -41.48 -19.60 15.82
N GLU A 325 -42.31 -19.59 14.77
CA GLU A 325 -43.28 -18.53 14.49
C GLU A 325 -44.36 -18.45 15.57
N LYS A 326 -44.84 -19.61 16.05
CA LYS A 326 -45.77 -19.65 17.20
C LYS A 326 -45.09 -19.18 18.49
N LEU A 327 -43.85 -19.57 18.72
CA LEU A 327 -43.05 -19.15 19.87
C LEU A 327 -42.83 -17.62 19.88
N SER A 328 -42.42 -17.05 18.74
CA SER A 328 -42.16 -15.62 18.59
C SER A 328 -43.45 -14.78 18.68
N SER A 329 -44.57 -15.28 18.18
CA SER A 329 -45.87 -14.61 18.29
C SER A 329 -46.39 -14.51 19.73
N LYS A 330 -46.03 -15.46 20.61
CA LYS A 330 -46.46 -15.48 22.02
C LYS A 330 -45.50 -14.79 22.99
N ILE A 331 -44.22 -14.63 22.63
CA ILE A 331 -43.18 -14.08 23.51
C ILE A 331 -42.84 -12.61 23.18
N GLY A 332 -43.36 -12.08 22.07
CA GLY A 332 -42.98 -10.76 21.61
C GLY A 332 -41.48 -10.68 21.22
N PRO A 333 -40.96 -9.50 20.88
CA PRO A 333 -39.65 -9.34 20.23
C PRO A 333 -38.43 -9.69 21.11
N ASN A 334 -38.63 -10.17 22.34
CA ASN A 334 -37.57 -10.36 23.33
C ASN A 334 -37.14 -11.82 23.55
N PHE A 335 -37.43 -12.72 22.60
CA PHE A 335 -36.90 -14.08 22.62
C PHE A 335 -35.35 -14.08 22.51
N PRO A 336 -34.62 -14.90 23.27
CA PRO A 336 -33.17 -15.05 23.06
C PRO A 336 -32.95 -15.66 21.67
N GLY A 337 -32.56 -14.81 20.71
CA GLY A 337 -32.47 -15.16 19.29
C GLY A 337 -33.24 -14.24 18.35
N ALA A 338 -34.14 -13.39 18.85
CA ALA A 338 -34.91 -12.43 18.03
C ALA A 338 -34.42 -10.96 18.13
N GLY A 339 -33.52 -10.64 19.07
CA GLY A 339 -33.11 -9.26 19.35
C GLY A 339 -31.60 -8.97 19.37
N ALA A 340 -30.74 -9.92 19.00
CA ALA A 340 -29.28 -9.75 19.05
C ALA A 340 -28.66 -9.61 17.65
N PHE A 341 -29.18 -8.69 16.84
CA PHE A 341 -28.42 -8.14 15.72
C PHE A 341 -28.14 -6.66 16.02
N PRO A 342 -26.88 -6.26 16.28
CA PRO A 342 -26.51 -4.87 16.12
C PRO A 342 -26.66 -4.56 14.64
N ALA A 343 -27.58 -3.66 14.31
CA ALA A 343 -27.67 -3.07 12.99
C ALA A 343 -26.33 -2.40 12.66
N GLY A 344 -25.59 -2.95 11.69
CA GLY A 344 -24.39 -2.31 11.15
C GLY A 344 -23.23 -3.27 10.85
N PHE A 345 -23.33 -4.02 9.76
CA PHE A 345 -22.14 -4.52 9.06
C PHE A 345 -22.38 -4.38 7.55
N PRO A 346 -21.70 -3.45 6.86
CA PRO A 346 -21.82 -3.32 5.42
C PRO A 346 -20.88 -4.29 4.71
N GLY A 347 -21.47 -5.18 3.91
CA GLY A 347 -20.84 -5.74 2.70
C GLY A 347 -19.87 -6.91 2.90
N ALA A 348 -20.35 -8.12 2.63
CA ALA A 348 -19.50 -9.18 2.09
C ALA A 348 -20.33 -10.08 1.16
N ASN A 349 -20.04 -9.94 -0.13
CA ASN A 349 -20.57 -10.69 -1.25
C ASN A 349 -20.00 -12.12 -1.24
N PRO A 350 -20.77 -13.22 -1.42
CA PRO A 350 -20.19 -14.56 -1.48
C PRO A 350 -19.99 -15.00 -2.94
N THR A 351 -18.74 -14.96 -3.41
CA THR A 351 -18.30 -15.74 -4.58
C THR A 351 -16.96 -16.40 -4.30
N SER A 352 -17.01 -17.72 -4.04
CA SER A 352 -16.03 -18.80 -4.35
C SER A 352 -16.14 -19.88 -3.24
N ALA A 353 -16.78 -21.03 -3.50
CA ALA A 353 -16.20 -22.23 -4.12
C ALA A 353 -14.89 -22.65 -3.40
N ASN A 354 -15.00 -23.38 -2.28
CA ASN A 354 -15.02 -24.85 -2.20
C ASN A 354 -13.74 -25.52 -2.73
N VAL A 355 -12.82 -25.86 -1.82
CA VAL A 355 -11.78 -26.88 -1.99
C VAL A 355 -11.76 -27.71 -0.70
N PRO A 356 -11.92 -29.06 -0.76
CA PRO A 356 -11.87 -29.90 0.43
C PRO A 356 -10.42 -30.26 0.82
N PRO A 357 -10.14 -30.55 2.11
CA PRO A 357 -8.82 -30.98 2.55
C PRO A 357 -8.62 -32.50 2.30
N THR A 358 -7.44 -32.82 1.79
CA THR A 358 -6.85 -34.16 1.73
C THR A 358 -6.52 -34.65 3.13
N THR A 359 -7.08 -35.80 3.52
CA THR A 359 -6.63 -36.59 4.68
C THR A 359 -5.36 -37.36 4.32
N ALA A 360 -4.28 -37.11 5.05
CA ALA A 360 -3.13 -38.00 5.11
C ALA A 360 -3.25 -38.84 6.38
N ASP A 361 -3.26 -40.15 6.16
CA ASP A 361 -2.66 -41.25 6.92
C ASP A 361 -2.43 -41.08 8.44
N ASP A 362 -2.99 -42.00 9.21
CA ASP A 362 -2.21 -42.67 10.25
C ASP A 362 -2.67 -44.13 10.42
N ASP A 363 -1.66 -44.98 10.48
CA ASP A 363 -1.63 -46.42 10.65
C ASP A 363 -2.35 -46.92 11.92
N ALA A 364 -2.92 -48.12 11.85
CA ALA A 364 -2.47 -49.29 12.63
C ALA A 364 -3.51 -50.43 12.60
N LEU A 365 -3.19 -51.48 11.84
CA LEU A 365 -3.16 -52.83 12.40
C LEU A 365 -2.00 -52.82 13.39
N ASP A 366 -2.17 -53.12 14.68
CA ASP A 366 -2.80 -54.32 15.27
C ASP A 366 -3.86 -53.98 16.34
#